data_AF-A0AAE0U9G9-F1
#
_entry.id   AF-A0AAE0U9G9-F1
#
_cell.length_a   1.000
_cell.length_b   1.000
_cell.length_c   1.000
_cell.angle_alpha   90.00
_cell.angle_beta   90.00
_cell.angle_gamma   90.00
#
_symmetry.space_group_name_H-M   'P 1'
#
loop_
_entity.id
_entity.type
_entity.pdbx_description
1 polymer ?
#
loop_
_entity_poly.entity_id
_entity_poly.type
_entity_poly.pdbx_seq_one_letter_code
_entity_poly.pdbx_strand_id
1 'polypeptide(L)'
;MNLLSSNLRQRSAWAEIVAQLLHQPGGRWQETELENNDITLMIPRGGSYTVLRLLLFSAVDVGTPSTMQRVGELDDLCREDRSQVSEAKIVYALETGTAESGNGDSSGEEKEKEKGLEGYMKLQVDLLSTQQPSLSSIPILPISQPTDLPSLLASLQQPPPTPAPTPAPLPAHAHVHHLPHNYHHPPSLYQNSYIPSRDTLLPLCTVRSRNQPFRPLSPHSVAILSGPIFINFPGLRDLLELVETGEGKDQIRTAMVRAFDDDDDNGEMRERARVEAEKFLAFWEHEFGV
;
A
#
# COMPACT_ATOMS: atom_id res chain seq x y z
N MET A 1 -13.46 -11.39 -22.37
CA MET A 1 -13.94 -12.61 -21.69
C MET A 1 -13.10 -12.80 -20.44
N ASN A 2 -13.69 -13.19 -19.31
CA ASN A 2 -12.93 -13.37 -18.07
C ASN A 2 -12.51 -14.82 -17.92
N LEU A 3 -11.31 -15.05 -17.39
CA LEU A 3 -10.72 -16.38 -17.24
C LEU A 3 -10.47 -16.71 -15.77
N LEU A 4 -10.70 -17.97 -15.40
CA LEU A 4 -10.39 -18.53 -14.08
C LEU A 4 -9.45 -19.71 -14.24
N SER A 5 -8.46 -19.82 -13.36
CA SER A 5 -7.56 -20.97 -13.31
C SER A 5 -8.31 -22.21 -12.84
N SER A 6 -8.17 -23.32 -13.55
CA SER A 6 -8.74 -24.61 -13.16
C SER A 6 -8.20 -25.13 -11.82
N ASN A 7 -7.01 -24.68 -11.42
CA ASN A 7 -6.40 -25.05 -10.14
C ASN A 7 -7.12 -24.42 -8.94
N LEU A 8 -7.89 -23.33 -9.13
CA LEU A 8 -8.63 -22.71 -8.03
C LEU A 8 -9.67 -23.64 -7.40
N ARG A 9 -10.25 -24.58 -8.15
CA ARG A 9 -11.21 -25.57 -7.60
C ARG A 9 -10.58 -26.53 -6.60
N GLN A 10 -9.27 -26.74 -6.68
CA GLN A 10 -8.54 -27.64 -5.78
C GLN A 10 -8.24 -26.96 -4.44
N ARG A 11 -8.38 -25.63 -4.36
CA ARG A 11 -8.14 -24.84 -3.16
C ARG A 11 -9.46 -24.67 -2.43
N SER A 12 -9.62 -25.37 -1.30
CA SER A 12 -10.86 -25.46 -0.54
C SER A 12 -11.48 -24.09 -0.25
N ALA A 13 -10.67 -23.09 0.11
CA ALA A 13 -11.12 -21.72 0.37
C ALA A 13 -11.84 -21.06 -0.83
N TRP A 14 -11.52 -21.46 -2.07
CA TRP A 14 -12.01 -20.82 -3.29
C TRP A 14 -12.96 -21.70 -4.11
N ALA A 15 -13.01 -23.00 -3.83
CA ALA A 15 -13.69 -23.99 -4.66
C ALA A 15 -15.17 -23.67 -4.90
N GLU A 16 -15.90 -23.27 -3.85
CA GLU A 16 -17.31 -22.92 -3.96
C GLU A 16 -17.51 -21.67 -4.83
N ILE A 17 -16.66 -20.66 -4.67
CA ILE A 17 -16.77 -19.40 -5.41
C ILE A 17 -16.46 -19.58 -6.88
N VAL A 18 -15.49 -20.43 -7.22
CA VAL A 18 -15.24 -20.80 -8.63
C VAL A 18 -16.49 -21.40 -9.26
N ALA A 19 -17.17 -22.31 -8.54
CA ALA A 19 -18.41 -22.88 -9.03
C ALA A 19 -19.49 -21.80 -9.21
N GLN A 20 -19.64 -20.88 -8.25
CA GLN A 20 -20.60 -19.78 -8.35
C GLN A 20 -20.31 -18.86 -9.55
N LEU A 21 -19.05 -18.46 -9.76
CA LEU A 21 -18.63 -17.60 -10.87
C LEU A 21 -18.92 -18.26 -12.24
N LEU A 22 -18.63 -19.55 -12.39
CA LEU A 22 -18.86 -20.28 -13.65
C LEU A 22 -20.35 -20.47 -13.97
N HIS A 23 -21.22 -20.53 -12.96
CA HIS A 23 -22.68 -20.64 -13.14
C HIS A 23 -23.38 -19.28 -13.26
N GLN A 24 -22.65 -18.15 -13.24
CA GLN A 24 -23.27 -16.84 -13.39
C GLN A 24 -24.00 -16.73 -14.74
N PRO A 25 -25.25 -16.21 -14.75
CA PRO A 25 -25.99 -16.03 -15.98
C PRO A 25 -25.25 -15.08 -16.93
N GLY A 26 -25.15 -15.49 -18.19
CA GLY A 26 -24.45 -14.73 -19.23
C GLY A 26 -23.04 -15.19 -19.57
N GLY A 27 -22.54 -16.29 -18.97
CA GLY A 27 -21.35 -17.01 -19.45
C GLY A 27 -20.08 -16.16 -19.52
N ARG A 28 -19.93 -15.20 -18.61
CA ARG A 28 -18.80 -14.24 -18.63
C ARG A 28 -17.47 -14.86 -18.24
N TRP A 29 -17.53 -15.99 -17.56
CA TRP A 29 -16.41 -16.70 -16.97
C TRP A 29 -16.15 -18.00 -17.72
N GLN A 30 -14.90 -18.20 -18.09
CA GLN A 30 -14.43 -19.45 -18.63
C GLN A 30 -13.28 -19.98 -17.77
N GLU A 31 -13.33 -21.26 -17.47
CA GLU A 31 -12.24 -21.96 -16.81
C GLU A 31 -11.18 -22.37 -17.84
N THR A 32 -9.91 -22.17 -17.51
CA THR A 32 -8.76 -22.52 -18.34
C THR A 32 -7.56 -22.81 -17.46
N GLU A 33 -6.53 -23.41 -18.03
CA GLU A 33 -5.23 -23.50 -17.38
C GLU A 33 -4.57 -22.12 -17.43
N LEU A 34 -4.31 -21.55 -16.24
CA LEU A 34 -3.54 -20.32 -16.07
C LEU A 34 -2.33 -20.67 -15.20
N GLU A 35 -1.14 -20.52 -15.76
CA GLU A 35 0.12 -20.91 -15.10
C GLU A 35 0.49 -19.90 -14.00
N ASN A 36 0.44 -18.60 -14.31
CA ASN A 36 1.05 -17.56 -13.47
C ASN A 36 0.04 -16.71 -12.69
N ASN A 37 -1.26 -16.96 -12.84
CA ASN A 37 -2.30 -16.20 -12.15
C ASN A 37 -3.57 -17.03 -11.93
N ASP A 38 -4.39 -16.60 -10.99
CA ASP A 38 -5.64 -17.29 -10.62
C ASP A 38 -6.83 -16.79 -11.44
N ILE A 39 -6.88 -15.48 -11.72
CA ILE A 39 -7.96 -14.84 -12.46
C ILE A 39 -7.39 -13.85 -13.49
N THR A 40 -7.95 -13.84 -14.70
CA THR A 40 -7.72 -12.79 -15.70
C THR A 40 -9.03 -12.06 -16.00
N LEU A 41 -9.05 -10.75 -15.76
CA LEU A 41 -10.16 -9.85 -16.04
C LEU A 41 -9.84 -8.94 -17.23
N MET A 42 -10.82 -8.73 -18.11
CA MET A 42 -10.75 -7.66 -19.10
C MET A 42 -11.57 -6.47 -18.62
N ILE A 43 -10.90 -5.32 -18.40
CA ILE A 43 -11.51 -4.09 -17.90
C ILE A 43 -11.61 -3.08 -19.03
N PRO A 44 -12.81 -2.68 -19.50
CA PRO A 44 -12.96 -1.69 -20.56
C PRO A 44 -12.49 -0.30 -20.10
N ARG A 45 -11.69 0.38 -20.93
CA ARG A 45 -11.13 1.71 -20.68
C ARG A 45 -11.24 2.57 -21.95
N GLY A 46 -12.28 3.40 -22.06
CA GLY A 46 -12.35 4.49 -23.05
C GLY A 46 -12.11 4.09 -24.53
N GLY A 47 -12.46 2.86 -24.93
CA GLY A 47 -12.23 2.33 -26.28
C GLY A 47 -11.14 1.27 -26.39
N SER A 48 -10.36 1.05 -25.33
CA SER A 48 -9.45 -0.10 -25.17
C SER A 48 -9.87 -0.97 -23.99
N TYR A 49 -9.06 -1.98 -23.67
CA TYR A 49 -9.22 -2.82 -22.49
C TYR A 49 -7.90 -2.91 -21.76
N THR A 50 -7.93 -2.94 -20.42
CA THR A 50 -6.83 -3.33 -19.53
C THR A 50 -7.01 -4.79 -19.12
N VAL A 51 -5.95 -5.57 -19.12
CA VAL A 51 -5.93 -6.94 -18.61
C VAL A 51 -5.49 -6.89 -17.15
N LEU A 52 -6.40 -7.18 -16.23
CA LEU A 52 -6.10 -7.28 -14.81
C LEU A 52 -5.91 -8.75 -14.44
N ARG A 53 -4.72 -9.09 -13.93
CA ARG A 53 -4.36 -10.43 -13.48
C ARG A 53 -4.32 -10.45 -11.97
N LEU A 54 -4.98 -11.44 -11.38
CA LEU A 54 -5.11 -11.58 -9.93
C LEU A 54 -4.48 -12.88 -9.45
N LEU A 55 -3.79 -12.80 -8.31
CA LEU A 55 -3.54 -13.93 -7.43
C LEU A 55 -4.53 -13.87 -6.28
N LEU A 56 -5.08 -15.02 -5.91
CA LEU A 56 -5.92 -15.17 -4.72
C LEU A 56 -5.09 -15.85 -3.64
N PHE A 57 -5.05 -15.28 -2.44
CA PHE A 57 -4.36 -15.85 -1.29
C PHE A 57 -5.25 -15.83 -0.04
N SER A 58 -4.91 -16.71 0.89
CA SER A 58 -5.50 -16.85 2.21
C SER A 58 -4.41 -17.22 3.22
N ALA A 59 -4.77 -17.35 4.49
CA ALA A 59 -3.83 -17.72 5.55
C ALA A 59 -3.00 -18.97 5.23
N VAL A 60 -3.61 -19.98 4.60
CA VAL A 60 -2.94 -21.25 4.27
C VAL A 60 -1.89 -21.14 3.17
N ASP A 61 -1.96 -20.07 2.36
CA ASP A 61 -1.00 -19.85 1.27
C ASP A 61 0.26 -19.13 1.78
N VAL A 62 0.18 -18.34 2.85
CA VAL A 62 1.29 -17.46 3.26
C VAL A 62 2.38 -18.19 4.01
N GLY A 63 3.64 -17.79 3.77
CA GLY A 63 4.81 -18.34 4.44
C GLY A 63 5.38 -19.59 3.77
N THR A 64 4.84 -19.99 2.62
CA THR A 64 5.43 -20.99 1.75
C THR A 64 6.40 -20.34 0.75
N PRO A 65 7.46 -21.04 0.31
CA PRO A 65 8.32 -20.55 -0.77
C PRO A 65 7.56 -20.31 -2.08
N SER A 66 6.51 -21.09 -2.33
CA SER A 66 5.70 -20.99 -3.55
C SER A 66 4.93 -19.68 -3.65
N THR A 67 4.57 -19.04 -2.53
CA THR A 67 3.77 -17.81 -2.56
C THR A 67 4.53 -16.64 -3.17
N MET A 68 5.76 -16.38 -2.71
CA MET A 68 6.57 -15.30 -3.29
C MET A 68 7.06 -15.63 -4.70
N GLN A 69 7.28 -16.92 -5.01
CA GLN A 69 7.57 -17.35 -6.37
C GLN A 69 6.41 -16.99 -7.31
N ARG A 70 5.16 -17.33 -6.96
CA ARG A 70 3.98 -17.01 -7.77
C ARG A 70 3.78 -15.51 -7.95
N VAL A 71 4.06 -14.70 -6.94
CA VAL A 71 4.03 -13.24 -7.06
C VAL A 71 5.07 -12.75 -8.06
N GLY A 72 6.30 -13.28 -8.01
CA GLY A 72 7.35 -12.97 -8.98
C GLY A 72 6.97 -13.35 -10.41
N GLU A 73 6.45 -14.56 -10.61
CA GLU A 73 5.98 -15.04 -11.92
C GLU A 73 4.84 -14.17 -12.48
N LEU A 74 3.93 -13.68 -11.64
CA LEU A 74 2.90 -12.73 -12.05
C LEU A 74 3.48 -11.38 -12.49
N ASP A 75 4.44 -10.83 -11.73
CA ASP A 75 5.10 -9.55 -12.07
C ASP A 75 5.85 -9.67 -13.41
N ASP A 76 6.63 -10.73 -13.57
CA ASP A 76 7.37 -11.01 -14.81
C ASP A 76 6.41 -11.13 -16.00
N LEU A 77 5.31 -11.89 -15.86
CA LEU A 77 4.27 -11.99 -16.89
C LEU A 77 3.68 -10.62 -17.27
N CYS A 78 3.38 -9.77 -16.29
CA CYS A 78 2.82 -8.44 -16.55
C CYS A 78 3.82 -7.52 -17.26
N ARG A 79 5.12 -7.67 -16.98
CA ARG A 79 6.19 -6.89 -17.62
C ARG A 79 6.48 -7.38 -19.05
N GLU A 80 6.44 -8.69 -19.27
CA GLU A 80 6.69 -9.31 -20.57
C GLU A 80 5.59 -9.04 -21.60
N ASP A 81 4.35 -8.85 -21.15
CA ASP A 81 3.21 -8.57 -22.03
C ASP A 81 3.46 -7.32 -22.93
N ARG A 82 4.40 -6.41 -22.56
CA ARG A 82 4.83 -5.19 -23.29
C ARG A 82 3.72 -4.21 -23.68
N SER A 83 2.47 -4.62 -23.58
CA SER A 83 1.31 -3.77 -23.57
C SER A 83 1.30 -3.06 -22.22
N GLN A 84 1.22 -1.72 -22.21
CA GLN A 84 1.04 -0.90 -20.98
C GLN A 84 -0.34 -1.12 -20.31
N VAL A 85 -0.86 -2.32 -20.48
CA VAL A 85 -2.27 -2.67 -20.42
C VAL A 85 -2.46 -3.84 -19.46
N SER A 86 -1.39 -4.48 -18.99
CA SER A 86 -1.45 -5.50 -17.94
C SER A 86 -1.24 -4.89 -16.55
N GLU A 87 -2.15 -5.17 -15.63
CA GLU A 87 -2.02 -4.83 -14.21
C GLU A 87 -2.04 -6.12 -13.37
N ALA A 88 -1.22 -6.16 -12.32
CA ALA A 88 -1.21 -7.23 -11.32
C ALA A 88 -1.86 -6.74 -10.02
N LYS A 89 -2.69 -7.58 -9.39
CA LYS A 89 -3.14 -7.37 -8.00
C LYS A 89 -3.21 -8.70 -7.25
N ILE A 90 -3.11 -8.62 -5.94
CA ILE A 90 -3.32 -9.75 -5.04
C ILE A 90 -4.66 -9.53 -4.33
N VAL A 91 -5.51 -10.54 -4.28
CA VAL A 91 -6.70 -10.55 -3.43
C VAL A 91 -6.43 -11.48 -2.25
N TYR A 92 -6.68 -10.98 -1.04
CA TYR A 92 -6.41 -11.73 0.19
C TYR A 92 -7.67 -11.94 1.00
N ALA A 93 -8.07 -13.20 1.22
CA ALA A 93 -9.18 -13.54 2.11
C ALA A 93 -8.70 -13.63 3.57
N LEU A 94 -9.29 -12.81 4.44
CA LEU A 94 -9.00 -12.77 5.87
C LEU A 94 -9.62 -13.96 6.63
N GLU A 95 -10.79 -14.42 6.21
CA GLU A 95 -11.52 -15.52 6.84
C GLU A 95 -11.79 -16.59 5.78
N THR A 96 -11.52 -17.86 6.07
CA THR A 96 -11.65 -18.95 5.08
C THR A 96 -12.65 -20.02 5.49
N GLY A 97 -13.66 -19.71 6.30
CA GLY A 97 -14.89 -20.50 6.47
C GLY A 97 -14.73 -21.99 6.87
N THR A 98 -13.51 -22.47 7.13
CA THR A 98 -13.23 -23.89 7.43
C THR A 98 -13.25 -24.15 8.94
N ALA A 99 -14.09 -23.43 9.67
CA ALA A 99 -14.54 -23.88 10.97
C ALA A 99 -15.46 -25.09 10.73
N GLU A 100 -14.87 -26.28 10.61
CA GLU A 100 -15.62 -27.50 10.86
C GLU A 100 -16.34 -27.30 12.21
N SER A 101 -17.67 -27.22 12.11
CA SER A 101 -18.59 -26.89 13.19
C SER A 101 -18.52 -27.99 14.27
N GLY A 102 -17.49 -27.93 15.09
CA GLY A 102 -17.27 -28.80 16.23
C GLY A 102 -17.54 -28.02 17.51
N ASN A 103 -18.80 -28.03 17.95
CA ASN A 103 -19.27 -27.55 19.25
C ASN A 103 -18.97 -26.08 19.60
N GLY A 104 -19.77 -25.15 19.05
CA GLY A 104 -20.30 -23.95 19.75
C GLY A 104 -19.36 -23.03 20.54
N ASP A 105 -18.05 -23.18 20.42
CA ASP A 105 -17.08 -22.37 21.13
C ASP A 105 -16.67 -21.21 20.23
N SER A 106 -17.17 -20.02 20.56
CA SER A 106 -16.84 -18.76 19.87
C SER A 106 -15.34 -18.47 19.85
N SER A 107 -14.55 -19.19 20.65
CA SER A 107 -13.09 -19.12 20.65
C SER A 107 -12.43 -19.59 19.34
N GLY A 108 -13.13 -20.41 18.54
CA GLY A 108 -12.61 -20.93 17.26
C GLY A 108 -12.58 -19.87 16.15
N GLU A 109 -13.64 -19.08 16.03
CA GLU A 109 -13.77 -18.04 15.00
C GLU A 109 -12.77 -16.90 15.21
N GLU A 110 -12.57 -16.46 16.45
CA GLU A 110 -11.59 -15.40 16.77
C GLU A 110 -10.16 -15.81 16.38
N LYS A 111 -9.81 -17.09 16.59
CA LYS A 111 -8.49 -17.62 16.21
C LYS A 111 -8.28 -17.71 14.70
N GLU A 112 -9.32 -18.00 13.91
CA GLU A 112 -9.19 -18.01 12.44
C GLU A 112 -8.96 -16.60 11.91
N LYS A 113 -9.72 -15.62 12.43
CA LYS A 113 -9.54 -14.20 12.09
C LYS A 113 -8.14 -13.70 12.42
N GLU A 114 -7.62 -14.07 13.59
CA GLU A 114 -6.26 -13.73 14.01
C GLU A 114 -5.21 -14.30 13.03
N LYS A 115 -5.34 -15.58 12.64
CA LYS A 115 -4.45 -16.20 11.65
C LYS A 115 -4.53 -15.55 10.27
N GLY A 116 -5.74 -15.17 9.85
CA GLY A 116 -5.96 -14.44 8.60
C GLY A 116 -5.25 -13.10 8.58
N LEU A 117 -5.39 -12.34 9.66
CA LEU A 117 -4.70 -11.06 9.81
C LEU A 117 -3.18 -11.23 9.91
N GLU A 118 -2.70 -12.23 10.67
CA GLU A 118 -1.28 -12.55 10.77
C GLU A 118 -0.69 -12.90 9.39
N GLY A 119 -1.39 -13.74 8.62
CA GLY A 119 -1.00 -14.10 7.26
C GLY A 119 -0.99 -12.90 6.32
N TYR A 120 -1.99 -12.03 6.39
CA TYR A 120 -2.04 -10.80 5.60
C TYR A 120 -0.84 -9.89 5.90
N MET A 121 -0.56 -9.64 7.18
CA MET A 121 0.57 -8.82 7.62
C MET A 121 1.91 -9.44 7.21
N LYS A 122 2.05 -10.76 7.32
CA LYS A 122 3.24 -11.47 6.88
C LYS A 122 3.48 -11.32 5.38
N LEU A 123 2.44 -11.49 4.56
CA LEU A 123 2.55 -11.27 3.11
C LEU A 123 2.97 -9.84 2.78
N GLN A 124 2.40 -8.84 3.47
CA GLN A 124 2.83 -7.45 3.30
C GLN A 124 4.31 -7.26 3.63
N VAL A 125 4.78 -7.81 4.75
CA VAL A 125 6.20 -7.74 5.13
C VAL A 125 7.09 -8.43 4.10
N ASP A 126 6.70 -9.61 3.62
CA ASP A 126 7.47 -10.36 2.61
C ASP A 126 7.59 -9.57 1.30
N LEU A 127 6.50 -8.93 0.85
CA LEU A 127 6.49 -8.05 -0.33
C LEU A 127 7.29 -6.77 -0.15
N LEU A 128 7.36 -6.22 1.07
CA LEU A 128 8.17 -5.04 1.37
C LEU A 128 9.65 -5.37 1.59
N SER A 129 9.95 -6.59 2.02
CA SER A 129 11.31 -7.05 2.32
C SER A 129 12.06 -7.54 1.07
N THR A 130 11.37 -7.70 -0.06
CA THR A 130 12.01 -8.05 -1.32
C THR A 130 12.88 -6.90 -1.83
N GLN A 131 14.02 -7.25 -2.43
CA GLN A 131 14.90 -6.28 -3.08
C GLN A 131 14.36 -5.83 -4.45
N GLN A 132 13.25 -6.40 -4.91
CA GLN A 132 12.62 -6.07 -6.19
C GLN A 132 11.52 -5.00 -6.00
N PRO A 133 11.74 -3.74 -6.45
CA PRO A 133 10.78 -2.66 -6.23
C PRO A 133 9.41 -2.93 -6.84
N SER A 134 9.36 -3.61 -7.99
CA SER A 134 8.12 -3.94 -8.70
C SER A 134 7.16 -4.77 -7.85
N LEU A 135 7.66 -5.81 -7.17
CA LEU A 135 6.83 -6.67 -6.31
C LEU A 135 6.20 -5.88 -5.14
N SER A 136 6.96 -4.96 -4.54
CA SER A 136 6.47 -4.14 -3.43
C SER A 136 5.35 -3.16 -3.83
N SER A 137 5.18 -2.93 -5.13
CA SER A 137 4.16 -2.03 -5.69
C SER A 137 2.84 -2.74 -6.04
N ILE A 138 2.81 -4.08 -6.04
CA ILE A 138 1.60 -4.85 -6.34
C ILE A 138 0.57 -4.62 -5.23
N PRO A 139 -0.64 -4.10 -5.55
CA PRO A 139 -1.65 -3.83 -4.54
C PRO A 139 -2.20 -5.14 -3.98
N ILE A 140 -2.37 -5.19 -2.66
CA ILE A 140 -3.13 -6.24 -1.98
C ILE A 140 -4.52 -5.70 -1.66
N LEU A 141 -5.55 -6.41 -2.12
CA LEU A 141 -6.96 -6.12 -1.89
C LEU A 141 -7.49 -7.09 -0.84
N PRO A 142 -7.61 -6.68 0.43
CA PRO A 142 -8.19 -7.54 1.44
C PRO A 142 -9.71 -7.69 1.20
N ILE A 143 -10.20 -8.91 1.37
CA ILE A 143 -11.63 -9.23 1.47
C ILE A 143 -11.87 -9.97 2.77
N SER A 144 -13.05 -9.80 3.37
CA SER A 144 -13.37 -10.48 4.62
C SER A 144 -13.40 -11.99 4.41
N GLN A 145 -14.08 -12.45 3.36
CA GLN A 145 -14.29 -13.88 3.06
C GLN A 145 -14.29 -14.13 1.54
N PRO A 146 -13.99 -15.35 1.08
CA PRO A 146 -14.02 -15.71 -0.34
C PRO A 146 -15.33 -15.36 -1.06
N THR A 147 -16.47 -15.44 -0.37
CA THR A 147 -17.79 -15.08 -0.90
C THR A 147 -17.93 -13.61 -1.30
N ASP A 148 -17.03 -12.74 -0.87
CA ASP A 148 -17.02 -11.33 -1.26
C ASP A 148 -16.32 -11.10 -2.62
N LEU A 149 -15.59 -12.11 -3.12
CA LEU A 149 -14.83 -12.02 -4.36
C LEU A 149 -15.70 -11.63 -5.57
N PRO A 150 -16.90 -12.19 -5.82
CA PRO A 150 -17.72 -11.76 -6.94
C PRO A 150 -18.08 -10.27 -6.92
N SER A 151 -18.35 -9.72 -5.74
CA SER A 151 -18.64 -8.29 -5.55
C SER A 151 -17.41 -7.42 -5.82
N LEU A 152 -16.23 -7.85 -5.36
CA LEU A 152 -14.97 -7.19 -5.68
C LEU A 152 -14.65 -7.22 -7.18
N LEU A 153 -14.83 -8.38 -7.84
CA LEU A 153 -14.58 -8.51 -9.27
C LEU A 153 -15.53 -7.61 -10.08
N ALA A 154 -16.80 -7.52 -9.67
CA ALA A 154 -17.76 -6.62 -10.29
C ALA A 154 -17.36 -5.13 -10.14
N SER A 155 -16.88 -4.71 -8.96
CA SER A 155 -16.45 -3.32 -8.74
C SER A 155 -15.21 -2.96 -9.53
N LEU A 156 -14.24 -3.88 -9.67
CA LEU A 156 -13.04 -3.69 -10.49
C LEU A 156 -13.34 -3.53 -11.99
N GLN A 157 -14.47 -4.06 -12.46
CA GLN A 157 -14.89 -3.94 -13.86
C GLN A 157 -15.75 -2.70 -14.15
N GLN A 158 -16.19 -1.97 -13.11
CA GLN A 158 -16.97 -0.75 -13.33
C GLN A 158 -16.09 0.34 -13.94
N PRO A 159 -16.57 1.04 -14.99
CA PRO A 159 -15.88 2.23 -15.46
C PRO A 159 -15.84 3.26 -14.32
N PRO A 160 -14.79 4.09 -14.25
CA PRO A 160 -14.73 5.14 -13.24
C PRO A 160 -16.00 5.99 -13.31
N PRO A 161 -16.59 6.35 -12.16
CA PRO A 161 -17.80 7.15 -12.14
C PRO A 161 -17.56 8.40 -12.98
N THR A 162 -18.40 8.62 -13.99
CA THR A 162 -18.30 9.81 -14.82
C THR A 162 -18.42 11.00 -13.87
N PRO A 163 -17.44 11.92 -13.81
CA PRO A 163 -17.53 13.06 -12.93
C PRO A 163 -18.85 13.76 -13.22
N ALA A 164 -19.64 14.00 -12.17
CA ALA A 164 -20.90 14.70 -12.30
C ALA A 164 -20.63 15.99 -13.08
N PRO A 165 -21.48 16.36 -14.05
CA PRO A 165 -21.28 17.57 -14.82
C PRO A 165 -21.13 18.71 -13.83
N THR A 166 -19.95 19.33 -13.81
CA THR A 166 -19.67 20.50 -12.97
C THR A 166 -20.81 21.47 -13.22
N PRO A 167 -21.60 21.86 -12.19
CA PRO A 167 -22.68 22.81 -12.39
C PRO A 167 -22.09 24.03 -13.08
N ALA A 168 -22.65 24.37 -14.23
CA ALA A 168 -22.16 25.46 -15.04
C ALA A 168 -22.02 26.70 -14.14
N PRO A 169 -20.88 27.42 -14.19
CA PRO A 169 -20.71 28.63 -13.41
C PRO A 169 -21.89 29.54 -13.70
N LEU A 170 -22.62 29.93 -12.64
CA LEU A 170 -23.72 30.86 -12.75
C LEU A 170 -23.22 32.11 -13.50
N PRO A 171 -23.95 32.59 -14.52
CA PRO A 171 -23.55 33.78 -15.23
C PRO A 171 -23.37 34.92 -14.22
N ALA A 172 -22.20 35.54 -14.24
CA ALA A 172 -21.90 36.69 -13.42
C ALA A 172 -22.91 37.80 -13.74
N HIS A 173 -23.92 37.96 -12.90
CA HIS A 173 -24.73 39.17 -12.92
C HIS A 173 -23.78 40.34 -12.69
N ALA A 174 -23.78 41.26 -13.66
CA ALA A 174 -22.95 42.44 -13.70
C ALA A 174 -23.08 43.24 -12.40
N HIS A 175 -22.10 43.09 -11.51
CA HIS A 175 -21.88 44.06 -10.46
C HIS A 175 -21.23 45.29 -11.07
N VAL A 176 -22.03 46.33 -11.13
CA VAL A 176 -21.68 47.70 -11.49
C VAL A 176 -20.46 48.15 -10.68
N HIS A 177 -19.53 48.76 -11.39
CA HIS A 177 -18.43 49.62 -10.94
C HIS A 177 -18.54 50.13 -9.49
N HIS A 178 -17.48 49.98 -8.69
CA HIS A 178 -16.70 51.12 -8.19
C HIS A 178 -15.46 50.70 -7.37
N LEU A 179 -14.36 51.42 -7.67
CA LEU A 179 -13.16 51.75 -6.88
C LEU A 179 -11.92 50.83 -6.89
N PRO A 180 -10.71 51.42 -7.09
CA PRO A 180 -9.44 50.72 -7.07
C PRO A 180 -8.81 50.78 -5.67
N HIS A 181 -8.45 49.64 -5.09
CA HIS A 181 -7.42 49.60 -4.06
C HIS A 181 -6.30 48.67 -4.45
N ASN A 182 -5.17 49.33 -4.65
CA ASN A 182 -3.86 48.84 -5.01
C ASN A 182 -3.27 48.18 -3.75
N TYR A 183 -3.13 46.86 -3.76
CA TYR A 183 -2.19 46.18 -2.88
C TYR A 183 -1.28 45.29 -3.73
N HIS A 184 -0.01 45.67 -3.78
CA HIS A 184 1.09 44.86 -4.27
C HIS A 184 1.17 43.57 -3.45
N HIS A 185 0.88 42.44 -4.08
CA HIS A 185 1.38 41.15 -3.63
C HIS A 185 2.72 40.85 -4.34
N PRO A 186 3.77 40.43 -3.62
CA PRO A 186 5.00 39.96 -4.24
C PRO A 186 4.76 38.63 -4.98
N PRO A 187 5.54 38.33 -6.03
CA PRO A 187 5.34 37.15 -6.86
C PRO A 187 5.71 35.89 -6.08
N SER A 188 4.75 34.98 -5.92
CA SER A 188 5.00 33.62 -5.46
C SER A 188 5.86 32.89 -6.50
N LEU A 189 7.13 32.66 -6.18
CA LEU A 189 7.98 31.75 -6.93
C LEU A 189 7.37 30.35 -6.84
N TYR A 190 7.03 29.78 -8.00
CA TYR A 190 6.70 28.38 -8.16
C TYR A 190 7.85 27.52 -7.64
N GLN A 191 7.71 27.02 -6.42
CA GLN A 191 8.59 26.00 -5.88
C GLN A 191 8.04 24.66 -6.37
N ASN A 192 8.62 24.14 -7.44
CA ASN A 192 8.39 22.77 -7.90
C ASN A 192 8.70 21.83 -6.72
N SER A 193 7.65 21.33 -6.07
CA SER A 193 7.74 20.28 -5.07
C SER A 193 8.04 18.98 -5.81
N TYR A 194 9.31 18.69 -6.03
CA TYR A 194 9.73 17.38 -6.48
C TYR A 194 9.43 16.38 -5.36
N ILE A 195 8.45 15.51 -5.61
CA ILE A 195 8.08 14.40 -4.72
C ILE A 195 9.04 13.25 -5.05
N PRO A 196 10.01 12.89 -4.17
CA PRO A 196 10.82 11.71 -4.40
C PRO A 196 9.93 10.45 -4.33
N SER A 197 10.18 9.48 -5.21
CA SER A 197 9.40 8.24 -5.24
C SER A 197 9.64 7.42 -3.97
N ARG A 198 8.65 6.60 -3.61
CA ARG A 198 8.66 5.63 -2.50
C ARG A 198 9.94 4.79 -2.41
N ASP A 199 10.58 4.50 -3.54
CA ASP A 199 11.81 3.69 -3.63
C ASP A 199 13.03 4.38 -3.01
N THR A 200 12.99 5.70 -2.85
CA THR A 200 14.03 6.49 -2.19
C THR A 200 13.98 6.39 -0.66
N LEU A 201 12.84 5.96 -0.10
CA LEU A 201 12.54 6.02 1.34
C LEU A 201 12.67 4.66 2.05
N LEU A 202 12.50 3.55 1.33
CA LEU A 202 12.55 2.19 1.87
C LEU A 202 13.92 1.73 2.41
N PRO A 203 15.08 2.09 1.80
CA PRO A 203 16.38 1.66 2.30
C PRO A 203 16.79 2.27 3.66
N LEU A 204 16.02 3.23 4.19
CA LEU A 204 16.36 3.99 5.39
C LEU A 204 15.74 3.43 6.68
N CYS A 205 14.82 2.45 6.59
CA CYS A 205 14.09 1.89 7.74
C CYS A 205 14.43 0.42 8.06
N THR A 206 15.22 -0.26 7.22
CA THR A 206 15.42 -1.71 7.34
C THR A 206 16.88 -2.07 7.58
N VAL A 207 17.39 -1.82 8.80
CA VAL A 207 18.53 -2.60 9.33
C VAL A 207 18.36 -2.79 10.84
N ARG A 208 17.79 -3.93 11.25
CA ARG A 208 17.82 -4.39 12.64
C ARG A 208 19.02 -5.34 12.81
N SER A 209 20.22 -4.77 12.99
CA SER A 209 21.37 -5.51 13.50
C SER A 209 21.56 -5.16 14.97
N ARG A 210 21.64 -6.18 15.84
CA ARG A 210 21.77 -6.03 17.32
C ARG A 210 22.99 -5.20 17.77
N ASN A 211 23.88 -4.82 16.86
CA ASN A 211 25.12 -4.07 17.14
C ASN A 211 25.30 -2.80 16.29
N GLN A 212 24.26 -2.25 15.63
CA GLN A 212 24.39 -0.97 14.90
C GLN A 212 23.64 0.18 15.58
N PRO A 213 24.23 1.40 15.63
CA PRO A 213 23.54 2.59 16.12
C PRO A 213 22.41 2.98 15.17
N PHE A 214 21.29 3.45 15.75
CA PHE A 214 20.13 3.98 15.04
C PHE A 214 20.55 5.02 13.99
N ARG A 215 20.11 4.85 12.74
CA ARG A 215 20.27 5.83 11.66
C ARG A 215 18.92 6.50 11.44
N PRO A 216 18.72 7.74 11.86
CA PRO A 216 17.46 8.44 11.69
C PRO A 216 17.23 8.85 10.24
N LEU A 217 15.94 8.94 9.90
CA LEU A 217 15.45 9.40 8.61
C LEU A 217 15.93 10.82 8.31
N SER A 218 16.14 11.12 7.02
CA SER A 218 16.30 12.51 6.63
C SER A 218 14.98 13.27 6.92
N PRO A 219 15.03 14.50 7.44
CA PRO A 219 13.84 15.32 7.75
C PRO A 219 12.87 15.51 6.59
N HIS A 220 13.38 15.49 5.35
CA HIS A 220 12.55 15.54 4.15
C HIS A 220 11.72 14.27 3.92
N SER A 221 12.16 13.14 4.48
CA SER A 221 11.44 11.86 4.42
C SER A 221 10.27 11.80 5.39
N VAL A 222 10.28 12.63 6.44
CA VAL A 222 9.34 12.55 7.57
C VAL A 222 8.09 13.39 7.31
N ALA A 223 8.21 14.52 6.63
CA ALA A 223 7.07 15.37 6.24
C ALA A 223 6.10 14.71 5.24
N ILE A 224 6.50 13.61 4.59
CA ILE A 224 5.70 12.87 3.58
C ILE A 224 4.83 11.76 4.24
N LEU A 225 4.99 11.53 5.56
CA LEU A 225 4.36 10.43 6.29
C LEU A 225 3.04 10.81 7.00
N SER A 226 2.39 11.93 6.65
CA SER A 226 1.17 12.45 7.30
C SER A 226 -0.15 11.83 6.81
N GLY A 227 -0.20 10.50 6.61
CA GLY A 227 -1.40 9.77 6.19
C GLY A 227 -1.96 8.81 7.27
N PRO A 228 -3.23 8.38 7.20
CA PRO A 228 -3.86 7.51 8.21
C PRO A 228 -3.35 6.06 8.28
N ILE A 229 -2.22 5.73 7.65
CA ILE A 229 -1.69 4.35 7.50
C ILE A 229 -0.49 4.12 8.43
N PHE A 230 -0.60 4.49 9.72
CA PHE A 230 0.53 4.37 10.67
C PHE A 230 0.28 3.50 11.90
N ILE A 231 -0.82 2.74 11.98
CA ILE A 231 -1.11 2.00 13.23
C ILE A 231 -0.24 0.73 13.42
N ASN A 232 0.46 0.23 12.40
CA ASN A 232 1.17 -1.07 12.50
C ASN A 232 2.61 -1.09 11.97
N PHE A 233 3.36 0.03 12.02
CA PHE A 233 4.81 -0.02 11.73
C PHE A 233 5.59 -0.53 12.94
N PRO A 234 6.31 -1.67 12.87
CA PRO A 234 7.18 -2.12 13.95
C PRO A 234 8.28 -1.08 14.16
N GLY A 235 8.31 -0.44 15.33
CA GLY A 235 9.25 0.62 15.67
C GLY A 235 8.66 2.03 15.69
N LEU A 236 7.44 2.26 15.17
CA LEU A 236 6.77 3.56 15.34
C LEU A 236 6.39 3.79 16.80
N ARG A 237 5.92 2.74 17.49
CA ARG A 237 5.66 2.79 18.93
C ARG A 237 6.91 3.13 19.72
N ASP A 238 8.02 2.45 19.42
CA ASP A 238 9.30 2.70 20.09
C ASP A 238 9.79 4.13 19.83
N LEU A 239 9.55 4.65 18.62
CA LEU A 239 9.86 6.04 18.27
C LEU A 239 8.97 7.05 18.99
N LEU A 240 7.67 6.75 19.13
CA LEU A 240 6.73 7.56 19.91
C LEU A 240 7.19 7.62 21.37
N GLU A 241 7.46 6.46 21.99
CA GLU A 241 7.97 6.35 23.37
C GLU A 241 9.30 7.13 23.58
N LEU A 242 10.17 7.16 22.56
CA LEU A 242 11.40 7.96 22.61
C LEU A 242 11.12 9.46 22.55
N VAL A 243 10.19 9.92 21.72
CA VAL A 243 9.90 11.37 21.60
C VAL A 243 9.16 11.90 22.84
N GLU A 244 8.49 11.08 23.64
CA GLU A 244 7.84 11.56 24.89
C GLU A 244 8.84 11.92 25.99
N THR A 245 10.07 11.39 25.93
CA THR A 245 11.06 11.57 27.00
C THR A 245 12.18 12.52 26.58
N GLY A 246 12.66 13.33 27.54
CA GLY A 246 13.84 14.19 27.28
C GLY A 246 15.07 13.39 26.84
N GLU A 247 15.26 12.20 27.44
CA GLU A 247 16.35 11.28 27.09
C GLU A 247 16.21 10.74 25.66
N GLY A 248 15.01 10.34 25.24
CA GLY A 248 14.80 9.84 23.89
C GLY A 248 14.93 10.94 22.82
N LYS A 249 14.52 12.18 23.11
CA LYS A 249 14.83 13.34 22.24
C LYS A 249 16.34 13.53 22.07
N ASP A 250 17.12 13.38 23.13
CA ASP A 250 18.58 13.47 23.07
C ASP A 250 19.21 12.29 22.30
N GLN A 251 18.65 11.09 22.41
CA GLN A 251 19.06 9.94 21.61
C GLN A 251 18.81 10.18 20.11
N ILE A 252 17.65 10.75 19.74
CA ILE A 252 17.32 11.11 18.35
C ILE A 252 18.30 12.16 17.81
N ARG A 253 18.55 13.25 18.56
CA ARG A 253 19.54 14.28 18.19
C ARG A 253 20.93 13.67 17.96
N THR A 254 21.37 12.82 18.89
CA THR A 254 22.70 12.17 18.83
C THR A 254 22.81 11.25 17.63
N ALA A 255 21.76 10.48 17.35
CA ALA A 255 21.72 9.60 16.20
C ALA A 255 21.70 10.38 14.88
N MET A 256 21.00 11.52 14.83
CA MET A 256 20.96 12.37 13.63
C MET A 256 22.33 12.94 13.36
N VAL A 257 22.95 13.56 14.35
CA VAL A 257 24.32 14.07 14.23
C VAL A 257 25.29 12.98 13.77
N ARG A 258 25.23 11.77 14.36
CA ARG A 258 26.10 10.65 13.96
C ARG A 258 25.87 10.16 12.53
N ALA A 259 24.64 10.18 12.03
CA ALA A 259 24.34 9.78 10.66
C ALA A 259 24.90 10.75 9.61
N PHE A 260 25.20 12.00 10.01
CA PHE A 260 25.81 13.01 9.16
C PHE A 260 27.33 13.16 9.38
N ASP A 261 27.92 12.47 10.37
CA ASP A 261 29.36 12.54 10.70
C ASP A 261 30.24 11.63 9.81
N ASP A 262 29.67 10.92 8.84
CA ASP A 262 30.40 9.84 8.14
C ASP A 262 31.46 10.30 7.11
N ASP A 263 31.56 11.58 6.69
CA ASP A 263 32.52 11.92 5.60
C ASP A 263 33.10 13.36 5.50
N ASP A 264 32.83 14.32 6.40
CA ASP A 264 33.39 15.68 6.23
C ASP A 264 33.76 16.34 7.57
N ASP A 265 35.05 16.73 7.70
CA ASP A 265 35.63 17.42 8.88
C ASP A 265 35.14 18.89 9.00
N ASN A 266 34.09 19.24 8.27
CA ASN A 266 33.54 20.57 8.18
C ASN A 266 32.36 20.72 9.15
N GLY A 267 32.57 21.49 10.22
CA GLY A 267 31.58 21.72 11.30
C GLY A 267 30.21 22.24 10.84
N GLU A 268 30.08 22.70 9.59
CA GLU A 268 28.82 23.10 8.96
C GLU A 268 27.83 21.92 8.83
N MET A 269 28.31 20.71 8.54
CA MET A 269 27.45 19.53 8.37
C MET A 269 26.82 19.09 9.70
N ARG A 270 27.59 19.22 10.78
CA ARG A 270 27.14 18.94 12.15
C ARG A 270 26.05 19.92 12.61
N GLU A 271 26.18 21.21 12.26
CA GLU A 271 25.17 22.20 12.60
C GLU A 271 23.89 22.01 11.78
N ARG A 272 24.02 21.64 10.49
CA ARG A 272 22.86 21.26 9.68
C ARG A 272 22.12 20.06 10.27
N ALA A 273 22.85 19.04 10.73
CA ALA A 273 22.26 17.86 11.36
C ALA A 273 21.47 18.21 12.65
N ARG A 274 21.96 19.16 13.46
CA ARG A 274 21.25 19.64 14.65
C ARG A 274 19.95 20.36 14.30
N VAL A 275 20.01 21.28 13.35
CA VAL A 275 18.82 22.03 12.90
C VAL A 275 17.76 21.07 12.35
N GLU A 276 18.19 20.07 11.60
CA GLU A 276 17.32 19.04 11.05
C GLU A 276 16.72 18.12 12.13
N ALA A 277 17.45 17.84 13.21
CA ALA A 277 16.92 17.12 14.36
C ALA A 277 15.84 17.91 15.11
N GLU A 278 16.03 19.21 15.31
CA GLU A 278 15.01 20.05 15.95
C GLU A 278 13.75 20.18 15.09
N LYS A 279 13.89 20.27 13.75
CA LYS A 279 12.73 20.26 12.85
C LYS A 279 11.96 18.95 12.92
N PHE A 280 12.66 17.82 12.96
CA PHE A 280 12.05 16.50 13.10
C PHE A 280 11.25 16.40 14.41
N LEU A 281 11.85 16.80 15.54
CA LEU A 281 11.20 16.76 16.84
C LEU A 281 9.99 17.71 16.89
N ALA A 282 10.12 18.94 16.39
CA ALA A 282 9.03 19.91 16.36
C ALA A 282 7.85 19.44 15.48
N PHE A 283 8.14 18.80 14.33
CA PHE A 283 7.10 18.17 13.52
C PHE A 283 6.37 17.07 14.29
N TRP A 284 7.11 16.22 15.00
CA TRP A 284 6.53 15.10 15.74
C TRP A 284 5.68 15.55 16.93
N GLU A 285 6.14 16.55 17.68
CA GLU A 285 5.37 17.16 18.77
C GLU A 285 4.08 17.82 18.25
N HIS A 286 4.15 18.52 17.11
CA HIS A 286 2.99 19.15 16.49
C HIS A 286 1.96 18.12 16.01
N GLU A 287 2.41 17.05 15.35
CA GLU A 287 1.51 16.12 14.67
C GLU A 287 0.91 15.04 15.58
N PHE A 288 1.61 14.70 16.67
CA PHE A 288 1.17 13.66 17.61
C PHE A 288 0.79 14.22 19.00
N GLY A 289 0.94 15.51 19.25
CA GLY A 289 0.48 16.16 20.49
C GLY A 289 1.24 15.69 21.75
N VAL A 290 2.51 15.32 21.58
CA VAL A 290 3.41 14.79 22.61
C VAL A 290 4.20 15.91 23.27
#